data_AF-A0A2S9FVT5-F1
#
_entry.id   AF-A0A2S9FVT5-F1
#
_cell.length_a   1.000
_cell.length_b   1.000
_cell.length_c   1.000
_cell.angle_alpha   90.00
_cell.angle_beta   90.00
_cell.angle_gamma   90.00
#
_symmetry.space_group_name_H-M   'P 1'
#
loop_
_entity.id
_entity.type
_entity.pdbx_description
1 polymer ?
#
loop_
_entity_poly.entity_id
_entity_poly.type
_entity_poly.pdbx_seq_one_letter_code
_entity_poly.pdbx_strand_id
1 'polypeptide(L)'
;TVFINLVPDHVIFHRMYPIAVDRTVVECDWLYTGDVVGSDRDTSRSVELFHRVNVQDFEACERTQPAMSSRAYRGGGVLVPAEHH
;
A
#
# COMPACT_ATOMS: atom_id res chain seq x y z
N THR A 1 -11.00 3.62 -1.29
CA THR A 1 -10.55 3.52 0.12
C THR A 1 -9.28 4.34 0.31
N VAL A 2 -9.00 4.82 1.51
CA VAL A 2 -7.81 5.62 1.84
C VAL A 2 -7.05 4.95 2.99
N PHE A 3 -5.72 4.89 2.86
CA PHE A 3 -4.81 4.48 3.91
C PHE A 3 -3.73 5.56 4.10
N ILE A 4 -3.39 5.87 5.35
CA ILE A 4 -2.52 7.01 5.68
C ILE A 4 -1.45 6.52 6.64
N ASN A 5 -0.18 6.69 6.25
CA ASN A 5 0.95 6.52 7.16
C ASN A 5 1.43 7.88 7.61
N LEU A 6 1.36 8.13 8.92
CA LEU A 6 1.93 9.31 9.55
C LEU A 6 3.30 8.95 10.08
N VAL A 7 4.35 9.48 9.46
CA VAL A 7 5.73 9.36 9.95
C VAL A 7 6.22 10.72 10.42
N PRO A 8 7.30 10.80 11.23
CA PRO A 8 7.68 12.05 11.88
C PRO A 8 7.97 13.24 10.94
N ASP A 9 8.36 12.96 9.70
CA ASP A 9 8.86 13.94 8.74
C ASP A 9 7.94 14.17 7.53
N HIS A 10 7.02 13.24 7.23
CA HIS A 10 6.11 13.34 6.10
C HIS A 10 4.89 12.43 6.24
N VAL A 11 3.95 12.55 5.30
CA VAL A 11 2.79 11.66 5.20
C VAL A 11 2.87 10.85 3.93
N ILE A 12 2.54 9.55 4.02
CA ILE A 12 2.35 8.70 2.84
C ILE A 12 0.85 8.46 2.71
N PHE A 13 0.29 8.90 1.60
CA PHE A 13 -1.14 8.89 1.35
C PHE A 13 -1.46 7.90 0.23
N HIS A 14 -2.13 6.80 0.58
CA HIS A 14 -2.51 5.75 -0.35
C HIS A 14 -3.99 5.85 -0.69
N ARG A 15 -4.30 6.00 -1.98
CA ARG A 15 -5.66 6.06 -2.51
C ARG A 15 -5.92 4.85 -3.40
N MET A 16 -6.88 4.02 -3.00
CA MET A 16 -7.23 2.79 -3.70
C MET A 16 -8.54 2.97 -4.45
N TYR A 17 -8.50 2.81 -5.77
CA TYR A 17 -9.62 2.90 -6.68
C TYR A 17 -9.92 1.52 -7.30
N PRO A 18 -11.02 0.87 -6.93
CA PRO A 18 -11.41 -0.40 -7.55
C PRO A 18 -11.84 -0.13 -8.99
N ILE A 19 -11.28 -0.88 -9.94
CA ILE A 19 -11.62 -0.76 -11.37
C ILE A 19 -12.22 -2.05 -11.95
N ALA A 20 -11.99 -3.18 -11.29
CA ALA A 20 -12.65 -4.45 -11.56
C ALA A 20 -12.66 -5.31 -10.28
N VAL A 21 -13.32 -6.46 -10.31
CA VAL A 21 -13.38 -7.41 -9.17
C VAL A 21 -12.00 -7.97 -8.78
N ASP A 22 -11.03 -7.91 -9.69
CA ASP A 22 -9.67 -8.43 -9.56
C ASP A 22 -8.60 -7.37 -9.82
N ARG A 23 -8.98 -6.09 -9.93
CA ARG A 23 -8.04 -5.00 -10.20
C ARG A 23 -8.37 -3.73 -9.43
N THR A 24 -7.33 -3.16 -8.83
CA THR A 24 -7.37 -1.92 -8.08
C THR A 24 -6.19 -1.06 -8.49
N VAL A 25 -6.43 0.23 -8.76
CA VAL A 25 -5.37 1.22 -8.92
C VAL A 25 -5.03 1.78 -7.55
N VAL A 26 -3.76 1.78 -7.18
CA VAL A 26 -3.27 2.36 -5.92
C VAL A 26 -2.37 3.54 -6.26
N GLU A 27 -2.82 4.75 -5.95
CA GLU A 27 -2.01 5.97 -6.03
C GLU A 27 -1.33 6.20 -4.68
N CYS A 28 -0.02 6.46 -4.69
CA CYS A 28 0.77 6.73 -3.49
C CYS A 28 1.38 8.13 -3.61
N ASP A 29 1.00 9.03 -2.71
CA ASP A 29 1.56 10.37 -2.63
C ASP A 29 2.45 10.51 -1.40
N TRP A 30 3.64 11.08 -1.57
CA TRP A 30 4.51 11.48 -0.46
C TRP A 30 4.34 12.97 -0.22
N LEU A 31 3.72 13.33 0.90
CA LEU A 31 3.36 14.69 1.25
C LEU A 31 4.37 15.25 2.26
N TYR A 32 5.18 16.19 1.79
CA TYR A 32 6.10 16.97 2.62
C TYR A 32 5.55 18.39 2.81
N THR A 33 6.00 19.07 3.87
CA THR A 33 5.70 20.49 4.07
C THR A 33 6.37 21.34 2.98
N GLY A 34 5.78 22.50 2.69
CA GLY A 34 6.24 23.36 1.59
C GLY A 34 7.69 23.84 1.74
N ASP A 35 8.18 24.02 2.97
CA ASP A 35 9.57 24.37 3.26
C ASP A 35 10.55 23.26 2.90
N VAL A 36 10.14 21.99 3.01
CA VAL A 36 10.97 20.85 2.61
C VAL A 36 11.01 20.76 1.08
N VAL A 37 9.86 20.84 0.41
CA VAL A 37 9.77 20.79 -1.06
C VAL A 37 10.48 21.98 -1.73
N GLY A 38 10.43 23.16 -1.10
CA GLY A 38 11.10 24.37 -1.56
C GLY A 38 12.60 24.44 -1.22
N SER A 39 13.15 23.41 -0.58
CA SER A 39 14.57 23.32 -0.20
C SER A 39 15.32 22.27 -1.00
N ASP A 40 16.65 22.30 -0.97
CA ASP A 40 17.51 21.24 -1.57
C ASP A 40 17.61 19.97 -0.71
N ARG A 41 16.63 19.73 0.19
CA ARG A 41 16.61 18.51 1.01
C ARG A 41 16.28 17.30 0.13
N ASP A 42 17.17 16.32 0.13
CA ASP A 42 16.97 15.07 -0.60
C ASP A 42 15.93 14.18 0.11
N THR A 43 14.76 14.05 -0.51
CA THR A 43 13.67 13.16 -0.06
C THR A 43 13.69 11.80 -0.76
N SER A 44 14.55 11.61 -1.77
CA SER A 44 14.52 10.46 -2.68
C SER A 44 14.69 9.13 -1.96
N ARG A 45 15.55 9.08 -0.93
CA ARG A 45 15.79 7.86 -0.14
C ARG A 45 14.56 7.38 0.61
N SER A 46 13.79 8.32 1.18
CA SER A 46 12.57 7.99 1.91
C SER A 46 11.50 7.48 0.96
N VAL A 47 11.33 8.19 -0.18
CA VAL A 47 10.41 7.79 -1.25
C VAL A 47 10.76 6.40 -1.79
N GLU A 48 12.05 6.12 -2.05
CA GLU A 48 12.52 4.84 -2.59
C GLU A 48 12.25 3.68 -1.64
N LEU A 49 12.53 3.86 -0.35
CA LEU A 49 12.28 2.85 0.67
C LEU A 49 10.79 2.44 0.70
N PHE A 50 9.90 3.43 0.81
CA PHE A 50 8.46 3.16 0.90
C PHE A 50 7.87 2.69 -0.43
N HIS A 51 8.39 3.16 -1.56
CA HIS A 51 8.01 2.65 -2.87
C HIS A 51 8.34 1.16 -2.99
N ARG A 52 9.54 0.75 -2.55
CA ARG A 52 9.95 -0.65 -2.57
C ARG A 52 9.06 -1.52 -1.68
N VAL A 53 8.71 -1.05 -0.49
CA VAL A 53 7.78 -1.76 0.41
C VAL A 53 6.41 -1.91 -0.24
N ASN A 54 5.86 -0.84 -0.82
CA ASN A 54 4.57 -0.90 -1.52
C ASN A 54 4.58 -1.94 -2.66
N VAL A 55 5.66 -2.00 -3.45
CA VAL A 55 5.78 -2.99 -4.54
C VAL A 55 5.78 -4.43 -4.00
N GLN A 56 6.44 -4.67 -2.86
CA GLN A 56 6.45 -5.98 -2.22
C GLN A 56 5.05 -6.40 -1.74
N ASP A 57 4.31 -5.47 -1.12
CA ASP A 57 2.94 -5.71 -0.70
C ASP A 57 2.01 -5.97 -1.90
N PHE A 58 2.18 -5.21 -2.98
CA PHE A 58 1.39 -5.42 -4.21
C PHE A 58 1.66 -6.79 -4.82
N GLU A 59 2.92 -7.23 -4.90
CA GLU A 59 3.27 -8.57 -5.37
C GLU A 59 2.61 -9.66 -4.50
N ALA A 60 2.59 -9.47 -3.17
CA ALA A 60 1.93 -10.40 -2.27
C ALA A 60 0.41 -10.46 -2.50
N CYS A 61 -0.25 -9.31 -2.69
CA CYS A 61 -1.67 -9.25 -3.04
C CYS A 61 -1.95 -9.96 -4.38
N GLU A 62 -1.18 -9.67 -5.42
CA GLU A 62 -1.34 -10.27 -6.74
C GLU A 62 -1.13 -11.78 -6.72
N ARG A 63 -0.19 -12.29 -5.92
CA ARG A 63 0.02 -13.73 -5.73
C ARG A 63 -1.08 -14.40 -4.93
N THR A 64 -1.69 -13.68 -4.00
CA THR A 64 -2.78 -14.19 -3.16
C THR A 64 -4.10 -14.26 -3.95
N GLN A 65 -4.34 -13.30 -4.83
CA GLN A 65 -5.61 -13.14 -5.54
C GLN A 65 -6.07 -14.40 -6.32
N PRO A 66 -5.22 -15.11 -7.10
CA PRO A 66 -5.61 -16.36 -7.75
C PRO A 66 -6.03 -17.44 -6.77
N ALA A 67 -5.37 -17.55 -5.60
CA ALA A 67 -5.68 -18.56 -4.60
C ALA A 67 -7.08 -18.35 -4.00
N MET A 68 -7.53 -17.09 -3.88
CA MET A 68 -8.87 -16.76 -3.39
C MET A 68 -9.99 -17.27 -4.32
N SER A 69 -9.69 -17.47 -5.61
CA SER A 69 -10.64 -18.06 -6.57
C SER A 69 -10.74 -19.59 -6.51
N SER A 70 -9.87 -20.25 -5.73
CA SER A 70 -9.80 -21.70 -5.63
C SER A 70 -11.06 -22.28 -4.98
N ARG A 71 -11.53 -23.42 -5.50
CA ARG A 71 -12.63 -24.18 -4.89
C ARG A 71 -12.34 -24.59 -3.45
N ALA A 72 -11.07 -24.87 -3.13
CA ALA A 72 -10.63 -25.23 -1.78
C ALA A 72 -10.77 -24.06 -0.79
N TYR A 73 -10.78 -22.81 -1.28
CA TYR A 73 -10.90 -21.60 -0.47
C TYR A 73 -12.36 -21.11 -0.34
N ARG A 74 -13.36 -21.84 -0.87
CA ARG A 74 -14.78 -21.43 -0.80
C ARG A 74 -15.32 -21.27 0.62
N GLY A 75 -14.76 -21.99 1.59
CA GLY A 75 -15.10 -21.87 3.01
C GLY A 75 -14.34 -20.76 3.74
N GLY A 76 -13.50 -19.99 3.04
CA GLY A 76 -12.56 -19.02 3.62
C GLY A 76 -11.22 -19.62 4.01
N GLY A 77 -10.31 -18.77 4.47
CA GLY A 77 -9.01 -19.14 5.03
C GLY A 77 -8.98 -19.03 6.56
N VAL A 78 -7.90 -19.51 7.16
CA VAL A 78 -7.62 -19.31 8.59
C VAL A 78 -6.98 -17.93 8.75
N LEU A 79 -7.66 -17.02 9.43
CA LEU A 79 -7.06 -15.76 9.87
C LEU A 79 -6.29 -16.02 11.16
N VAL A 80 -5.05 -15.56 11.25
CA VAL A 80 -4.31 -15.64 12.51
C VAL A 80 -4.88 -14.60 13.49
N PRO A 81 -4.84 -14.82 14.82
CA PRO A 81 -5.45 -13.92 15.78
C PRO A 81 -5.00 -12.44 15.68
N ALA A 82 -3.82 -12.19 15.10
CA ALA A 82 -3.27 -10.86 14.88
C ALA A 82 -3.89 -10.08 13.70
N GLU A 83 -4.69 -10.73 12.85
CA GLU A 83 -5.31 -10.10 11.66
C GLU A 83 -6.73 -9.57 11.93
N HIS A 84 -7.18 -9.57 13.19
CA HIS A 84 -8.42 -8.90 13.60
C HIS A 84 -8.14 -7.43 13.91
N HIS A 85 -8.35 -6.55 12.92
CA HIS A 85 -8.34 -5.09 13.07
C HIS A 85 -9.76 -4.53 13.21
#